data_AF-A0A2K2UC67-F1
#
_entry.id   AF-A0A2K2UC67-F1
#
_cell.length_a   1.000
_cell.length_b   1.000
_cell.length_c   1.000
_cell.angle_alpha   90.00
_cell.angle_beta   90.00
_cell.angle_gamma   90.00
#
_symmetry.space_group_name_H-M   'P 1'
#
loop_
_entity.id
_entity.type
_entity.pdbx_description
1 polymer ?
#
loop_
_entity_poly.entity_id
_entity_poly.type
_entity_poly.pdbx_seq_one_letter_code
_entity_poly.pdbx_strand_id
1 'polypeptide(L)'
;MTQSTMTRPETSTYNPYSTMDDTQASSQDRTPSADSVPAEPVYKLVIDENVVEKITSKAAQKIDGIIDMKGNLLSTIQEGLGGSDKTKGVDADVVDDNNAKVDLSVILEYGKSATDVFDQIKDVVGGDLKDMTGLNLVEMTVNVVDVMTPEEFNQKNGSNNDGGQNDGSN
;
A
#
# COMPACT_ATOMS: atom_id res chain seq x y z
N MET A 1 62.70 -75.00 37.10
CA MET A 1 62.28 -76.17 36.32
C MET A 1 61.28 -75.69 35.28
N THR A 2 61.53 -76.02 34.00
CA THR A 2 60.57 -76.33 32.90
C THR A 2 59.41 -75.36 32.62
N GLN A 3 59.01 -75.02 31.39
CA GLN A 3 59.39 -75.40 30.04
C GLN A 3 58.70 -74.40 29.07
N SER A 4 59.25 -74.26 27.86
CA SER A 4 58.64 -74.03 26.54
C SER A 4 57.20 -73.47 26.48
N THR A 5 56.89 -72.46 25.67
CA THR A 5 56.81 -72.61 24.21
C THR A 5 57.04 -71.31 23.44
N MET A 6 57.82 -71.46 22.37
CA MET A 6 57.97 -70.61 21.21
C MET A 6 56.69 -70.57 20.36
N THR A 7 56.28 -69.40 19.87
CA THR A 7 55.55 -69.23 18.59
C THR A 7 55.92 -67.88 17.98
N ARG A 8 56.16 -67.89 16.65
CA ARG A 8 56.76 -66.84 15.81
C ARG A 8 55.66 -65.93 15.15
N PRO A 9 55.93 -65.19 14.05
CA PRO A 9 55.97 -63.72 14.05
C PRO A 9 54.88 -63.10 13.15
N GLU A 10 54.47 -61.85 13.35
CA GLU A 10 53.76 -61.12 12.29
C GLU A 10 54.25 -59.67 12.26
N THR A 11 54.37 -59.19 11.03
CA THR A 11 55.28 -58.15 10.55
C THR A 11 54.95 -56.73 11.01
N SER A 12 55.99 -55.95 11.29
CA SER A 12 55.94 -54.49 11.46
C SER A 12 55.34 -53.83 10.22
N THR A 13 54.13 -53.29 10.35
CA THR A 13 53.65 -52.27 9.41
C THR A 13 54.14 -50.91 9.89
N TYR A 14 55.08 -50.38 9.11
CA TYR A 14 55.64 -49.04 9.21
C TYR A 14 54.51 -47.99 9.13
N ASN A 15 54.37 -47.19 10.19
CA ASN A 15 53.48 -46.02 10.23
C ASN A 15 54.32 -44.75 10.44
N PRO A 16 54.82 -44.11 9.38
CA PRO A 16 55.49 -42.83 9.48
C PRO A 16 54.44 -41.73 9.49
N TYR A 17 54.08 -41.23 10.67
CA TYR A 17 53.68 -39.84 10.72
C TYR A 17 54.89 -38.99 10.33
N SER A 18 55.02 -38.69 9.05
CA SER A 18 55.84 -37.64 8.45
C SER A 18 55.45 -37.66 6.98
N THR A 19 54.43 -36.91 6.56
CA THR A 19 54.51 -35.46 6.48
C THR A 19 53.13 -34.81 6.53
N MET A 20 53.05 -33.71 7.27
CA MET A 20 52.06 -32.65 7.08
C MET A 20 52.31 -32.03 5.69
N ASP A 21 51.30 -32.00 4.80
CA ASP A 21 51.06 -30.90 3.86
C ASP A 21 49.68 -31.03 3.17
N ASP A 22 48.93 -29.95 3.27
CA ASP A 22 47.78 -29.46 2.51
C ASP A 22 46.58 -30.35 2.09
N THR A 23 45.55 -30.26 2.94
CA THR A 23 44.20 -29.76 2.60
C THR A 23 43.45 -30.39 1.42
N GLN A 24 42.73 -31.50 1.67
CA GLN A 24 41.41 -31.71 1.07
C GLN A 24 40.56 -32.74 1.82
N ALA A 25 39.26 -32.45 1.88
CA ALA A 25 38.13 -33.34 2.21
C ALA A 25 37.93 -33.75 3.68
N SER A 26 37.39 -32.80 4.46
CA SER A 26 36.27 -33.13 5.35
C SER A 26 35.00 -32.58 4.72
N SER A 27 34.29 -33.43 4.00
CA SER A 27 32.87 -33.27 3.69
C SER A 27 32.11 -33.30 5.03
N GLN A 28 32.13 -32.17 5.73
CA GLN A 28 31.05 -31.84 6.65
C GLN A 28 29.81 -31.72 5.78
N ASP A 29 29.00 -32.77 5.89
CA ASP A 29 27.61 -32.83 5.50
C ASP A 29 26.88 -31.61 6.10
N ARG A 30 26.95 -30.48 5.39
CA ARG A 30 26.10 -29.31 5.64
C ARG A 30 24.74 -29.66 5.09
N THR A 31 24.09 -30.62 5.72
CA THR A 31 22.64 -30.61 5.78
C THR A 31 22.26 -29.17 6.19
N PRO A 32 21.43 -28.45 5.42
CA PRO A 32 20.85 -27.22 5.93
C PRO A 32 20.05 -27.63 7.15
N SER A 33 20.59 -27.38 8.35
CA SER A 33 19.89 -27.60 9.60
C SER A 33 18.54 -26.92 9.49
N ALA A 34 17.45 -27.70 9.64
CA ALA A 34 16.07 -27.21 9.66
C ALA A 34 15.75 -26.32 10.87
N ASP A 35 16.78 -25.78 11.52
CA ASP A 35 16.77 -25.07 12.81
C ASP A 35 16.84 -23.54 12.62
N SER A 36 16.71 -23.06 11.38
CA SER A 36 16.74 -21.63 11.03
C SER A 36 15.45 -21.12 10.39
N VAL A 37 14.39 -21.93 10.41
CA VAL A 37 13.05 -21.45 10.05
C VAL A 37 12.46 -20.77 11.30
N PRO A 38 12.19 -19.45 11.31
CA PRO A 38 11.60 -18.78 12.47
C PRO A 38 10.29 -19.47 12.85
N ALA A 39 10.12 -19.75 14.14
CA ALA A 39 9.04 -20.56 14.69
C ALA A 39 7.63 -19.97 14.46
N GLU A 40 7.54 -18.69 14.09
CA GLU A 40 6.30 -17.96 13.85
C GLU A 40 6.39 -17.23 12.49
N PRO A 41 5.34 -17.26 11.65
CA PRO A 41 5.29 -16.50 10.41
C PRO A 41 5.24 -14.98 10.69
N VAL A 42 5.96 -14.19 9.88
CA VAL A 42 5.92 -12.72 9.92
C VAL A 42 4.81 -12.22 9.00
N TYR A 43 3.88 -11.44 9.55
CA TYR A 43 2.77 -10.83 8.81
C TYR A 43 3.03 -9.34 8.57
N LYS A 44 2.71 -8.85 7.36
CA LYS A 44 2.77 -7.43 7.01
C LYS A 44 1.46 -7.01 6.33
N LEU A 45 0.87 -5.93 6.79
CA LEU A 45 -0.23 -5.23 6.12
C LEU A 45 0.36 -4.06 5.33
N VAL A 46 -0.03 -3.92 4.06
CA VAL A 46 0.34 -2.78 3.22
C VAL A 46 -0.94 -2.19 2.68
N ILE A 47 -1.11 -0.88 2.84
CA ILE A 47 -2.25 -0.13 2.33
C ILE A 47 -1.75 0.74 1.19
N ASP A 48 -2.30 0.54 -0.01
CA ASP A 48 -1.99 1.38 -1.16
C ASP A 48 -2.61 2.77 -1.02
N GLU A 49 -1.94 3.76 -1.57
CA GLU A 49 -2.41 5.16 -1.65
C GLU A 49 -3.82 5.25 -2.24
N ASN A 50 -4.08 4.50 -3.32
CA ASN A 50 -5.41 4.40 -3.95
C ASN A 50 -6.54 4.00 -2.99
N VAL A 51 -6.24 3.25 -1.91
CA VAL A 51 -7.22 2.89 -0.89
C VAL A 51 -7.48 4.06 0.03
N VAL A 52 -6.42 4.74 0.47
CA VAL A 52 -6.49 5.96 1.30
C VAL A 52 -7.31 7.02 0.58
N GLU A 53 -7.03 7.27 -0.70
CA GLU A 53 -7.77 8.26 -1.47
C GLU A 53 -9.27 7.89 -1.61
N LYS A 54 -9.61 6.62 -1.82
CA LYS A 54 -11.01 6.15 -1.88
C LYS A 54 -11.75 6.37 -0.58
N ILE A 55 -11.11 6.07 0.54
CA ILE A 55 -11.70 6.26 1.88
C ILE A 55 -11.93 7.74 2.11
N THR A 56 -10.92 8.58 1.89
CA THR A 56 -11.02 10.03 2.00
C THR A 56 -12.12 10.59 1.10
N SER A 57 -12.19 10.18 -0.16
CA SER A 57 -13.21 10.62 -1.11
C SER A 57 -14.62 10.30 -0.61
N LYS A 58 -14.84 9.06 -0.13
CA LYS A 58 -16.13 8.65 0.44
C LYS A 58 -16.43 9.35 1.77
N ALA A 59 -15.43 9.61 2.59
CA ALA A 59 -15.56 10.31 3.86
C ALA A 59 -15.96 11.77 3.63
N ALA A 60 -15.28 12.46 2.72
CA ALA A 60 -15.57 13.84 2.36
C ALA A 60 -16.98 14.01 1.79
N GLN A 61 -17.47 13.06 0.97
CA GLN A 61 -18.85 13.08 0.44
C GLN A 61 -19.95 13.01 1.50
N LYS A 62 -19.65 12.60 2.74
CA LYS A 62 -20.63 12.56 3.84
C LYS A 62 -20.88 13.93 4.47
N ILE A 63 -20.05 14.93 4.15
CA ILE A 63 -20.01 16.20 4.87
C ILE A 63 -20.99 17.17 4.23
N ASP A 64 -21.87 17.72 5.06
CA ASP A 64 -22.81 18.76 4.64
C ASP A 64 -22.07 20.04 4.24
N GLY A 65 -22.34 20.51 3.02
CA GLY A 65 -21.71 21.69 2.44
C GLY A 65 -20.58 21.42 1.46
N ILE A 66 -20.25 20.16 1.18
CA ILE A 66 -19.46 19.78 0.01
C ILE A 66 -20.41 19.33 -1.10
N ILE A 67 -20.38 20.02 -2.23
CA ILE A 67 -21.20 19.67 -3.41
C ILE A 67 -20.52 18.55 -4.19
N ASP A 68 -19.24 18.73 -4.49
CA ASP A 68 -18.45 17.78 -5.27
C ASP A 68 -16.95 18.00 -5.06
N MET A 69 -16.15 17.09 -5.59
CA MET A 69 -14.69 17.19 -5.62
C MET A 69 -14.20 17.29 -7.07
N LYS A 70 -13.20 18.15 -7.31
CA LYS A 70 -12.80 18.61 -8.65
C LYS A 70 -12.48 17.49 -9.66
N GLY A 71 -12.13 16.28 -9.21
CA GLY A 71 -11.82 15.20 -10.15
C GLY A 71 -13.01 14.37 -10.62
N ASN A 72 -14.17 14.41 -9.96
CA ASN A 72 -15.35 13.67 -10.43
C ASN A 72 -15.83 14.13 -11.84
N LEU A 73 -15.47 15.35 -12.24
CA LEU A 73 -15.88 16.00 -13.49
C LEU A 73 -15.21 15.44 -14.76
N LEU A 74 -14.08 14.70 -14.65
CA LEU A 74 -13.35 14.13 -15.80
C LEU A 74 -13.50 12.61 -15.91
N SER A 75 -14.43 12.03 -15.17
CA SER A 75 -14.67 10.58 -15.10
C SER A 75 -15.11 9.97 -16.43
N THR A 76 -15.82 10.74 -17.26
CA THR A 76 -16.53 10.20 -18.43
C THR A 76 -15.74 10.27 -19.74
N ILE A 77 -14.61 11.00 -19.82
CA ILE A 77 -13.94 11.27 -21.13
C ILE A 77 -12.61 10.52 -21.30
N GLN A 78 -12.06 9.88 -20.26
CA GLN A 78 -10.67 9.39 -20.28
C GLN A 78 -10.52 7.87 -20.22
N GLU A 79 -11.48 7.09 -20.71
CA GLU A 79 -11.36 5.62 -20.86
C GLU A 79 -10.31 5.15 -21.90
N GLY A 80 -9.53 6.05 -22.50
CA GLY A 80 -8.70 5.72 -23.68
C GLY A 80 -7.19 5.96 -23.60
N LEU A 81 -6.62 6.41 -22.47
CA LEU A 81 -5.21 6.83 -22.46
C LEU A 81 -4.59 6.69 -21.07
N GLY A 82 -3.79 5.62 -20.93
CA GLY A 82 -3.22 5.12 -19.69
C GLY A 82 -2.26 6.10 -19.01
N GLY A 83 -2.76 6.76 -17.99
CA GLY A 83 -2.00 7.57 -17.05
C GLY A 83 -2.69 7.55 -15.69
N SER A 84 -2.10 6.78 -14.76
CA SER A 84 -2.27 6.79 -13.31
C SER A 84 -3.70 6.94 -12.76
N ASP A 85 -4.19 5.86 -12.14
CA ASP A 85 -5.42 5.75 -11.36
C ASP A 85 -5.47 6.64 -10.10
N LYS A 86 -5.23 7.96 -10.20
CA LYS A 86 -5.57 8.89 -9.11
C LYS A 86 -7.09 8.96 -9.00
N THR A 87 -7.60 8.63 -7.83
CA THR A 87 -9.02 8.77 -7.56
C THR A 87 -9.34 10.26 -7.58
N LYS A 88 -10.28 10.59 -8.46
CA LYS A 88 -10.27 11.91 -9.07
C LYS A 88 -10.68 12.97 -8.03
N GLY A 89 -9.74 13.84 -7.65
CA GLY A 89 -9.98 15.03 -6.80
C GLY A 89 -9.43 14.93 -5.38
N VAL A 90 -8.83 13.80 -5.03
CA VAL A 90 -8.12 13.54 -3.78
C VAL A 90 -6.75 12.99 -4.14
N ASP A 91 -5.71 13.50 -3.50
CA ASP A 91 -4.37 12.94 -3.54
C ASP A 91 -4.01 12.43 -2.15
N ALA A 92 -3.36 11.28 -2.06
CA ALA A 92 -2.90 10.77 -0.78
C ALA A 92 -1.52 10.11 -0.89
N ASP A 93 -0.66 10.41 0.05
CA ASP A 93 0.67 9.81 0.17
C ASP A 93 0.78 9.05 1.49
N VAL A 94 1.19 7.79 1.42
CA VAL A 94 1.50 7.00 2.62
C VAL A 94 2.95 7.24 2.99
N VAL A 95 3.19 7.95 4.10
CA VAL A 95 4.54 8.37 4.52
C VAL A 95 5.30 7.20 5.13
N ASP A 96 4.60 6.38 5.93
CA ASP A 96 5.13 5.18 6.58
C ASP A 96 4.00 4.22 6.92
N ASP A 97 4.32 3.10 7.58
CA ASP A 97 3.35 2.05 7.95
C ASP A 97 2.19 2.54 8.84
N ASN A 98 2.25 3.74 9.41
CA ASN A 98 1.26 4.29 10.33
C ASN A 98 0.74 5.68 9.96
N ASN A 99 1.26 6.34 8.93
CA ASN A 99 0.99 7.76 8.68
C ASN A 99 0.67 8.04 7.21
N ALA A 100 -0.32 8.90 6.98
CA ALA A 100 -0.73 9.34 5.66
C ALA A 100 -0.90 10.86 5.58
N LYS A 101 -0.67 11.39 4.39
CA LYS A 101 -0.95 12.78 3.99
C LYS A 101 -2.05 12.80 2.96
N VAL A 102 -2.86 13.84 2.96
CA VAL A 102 -4.00 13.96 2.05
C VAL A 102 -4.17 15.39 1.56
N ASP A 103 -4.35 15.55 0.25
CA ASP A 103 -4.73 16.81 -0.38
C ASP A 103 -6.10 16.67 -1.05
N LEU A 104 -7.06 17.49 -0.64
CA LEU A 104 -8.43 17.48 -1.16
C LEU A 104 -8.71 18.74 -1.98
N SER A 105 -9.38 18.59 -3.12
CA SER A 105 -9.91 19.71 -3.90
C SER A 105 -11.44 19.66 -3.93
N VAL A 106 -12.09 20.57 -3.20
CA VAL A 106 -13.54 20.56 -2.94
C VAL A 106 -14.26 21.76 -3.56
N ILE A 107 -15.49 21.53 -4.00
CA ILE A 107 -16.46 22.56 -4.38
C ILE A 107 -17.43 22.69 -3.21
N LEU A 108 -17.53 23.88 -2.64
CA LEU A 108 -18.40 24.14 -1.50
C LEU A 108 -19.79 24.61 -1.94
N GLU A 109 -20.78 24.32 -1.09
CA GLU A 109 -22.12 24.85 -1.24
C GLU A 109 -22.19 26.32 -0.82
N TYR A 110 -22.86 27.13 -1.65
CA TYR A 110 -23.11 28.53 -1.35
C TYR A 110 -23.87 28.70 -0.02
N GLY A 111 -23.34 29.56 0.86
CA GLY A 111 -23.94 29.84 2.16
C GLY A 111 -23.42 28.98 3.31
N LYS A 112 -22.51 28.03 3.05
CA LYS A 112 -21.82 27.25 4.09
C LYS A 112 -20.49 27.90 4.47
N SER A 113 -20.11 27.78 5.75
CA SER A 113 -18.82 28.27 6.26
C SER A 113 -17.70 27.33 5.84
N ALA A 114 -16.71 27.84 5.10
CA ALA A 114 -15.55 27.05 4.71
C ALA A 114 -14.75 26.53 5.92
N THR A 115 -14.72 27.28 7.02
CA THR A 115 -14.05 26.87 8.27
C THR A 115 -14.80 25.72 8.94
N ASP A 116 -16.12 25.82 9.03
CA ASP A 116 -16.93 24.78 9.68
C ASP A 116 -16.93 23.48 8.85
N VAL A 117 -16.91 23.61 7.52
CA VAL A 117 -16.75 22.45 6.63
C VAL A 117 -15.35 21.86 6.77
N PHE A 118 -14.30 22.68 6.85
CA PHE A 118 -12.93 22.19 7.06
C PHE A 118 -12.78 21.40 8.36
N ASP A 119 -13.35 21.90 9.46
CA ASP A 119 -13.33 21.21 10.75
C ASP A 119 -14.06 19.86 10.67
N GLN A 120 -15.20 19.81 9.98
CA GLN A 120 -15.90 18.54 9.73
C GLN A 120 -15.09 17.58 8.86
N ILE A 121 -14.39 18.06 7.82
CA ILE A 121 -13.51 17.24 6.98
C ILE A 121 -12.43 16.59 7.83
N LYS A 122 -11.79 17.38 8.69
CA LYS A 122 -10.73 16.90 9.57
C LYS A 122 -11.20 15.75 10.47
N ASP A 123 -12.35 15.90 11.11
CA ASP A 123 -12.87 14.91 12.05
C ASP A 123 -13.32 13.64 11.32
N VAL A 124 -14.07 13.78 10.23
CA VAL A 124 -14.64 12.65 9.49
C VAL A 124 -13.57 11.87 8.73
N VAL A 125 -12.68 12.55 7.98
CA VAL A 125 -11.61 11.88 7.22
C VAL A 125 -10.58 11.25 8.15
N GLY A 126 -10.16 11.98 9.20
CA GLY A 126 -9.20 11.48 10.18
C GLY A 126 -9.72 10.24 10.92
N GLY A 127 -10.99 10.26 11.31
CA GLY A 127 -11.67 9.12 11.94
C GLY A 127 -11.77 7.92 11.01
N ASP A 128 -12.36 8.09 9.82
CA ASP A 128 -12.58 6.99 8.87
C ASP A 128 -11.24 6.34 8.45
N LEU A 129 -10.19 7.13 8.20
CA LEU A 129 -8.86 6.58 7.87
C LEU A 129 -8.30 5.77 9.03
N LYS A 130 -8.39 6.29 10.26
CA LYS A 130 -7.87 5.60 11.44
C LYS A 130 -8.61 4.30 11.70
N ASP A 131 -9.93 4.32 11.60
CA ASP A 131 -10.79 3.19 11.90
C ASP A 131 -10.68 2.08 10.84
N MET A 132 -10.53 2.45 9.56
CA MET A 132 -10.47 1.48 8.46
C MET A 132 -9.07 0.93 8.19
N THR A 133 -8.02 1.74 8.39
CA THR A 133 -6.65 1.39 7.96
C THR A 133 -5.62 1.39 9.09
N GLY A 134 -5.95 1.99 10.24
CA GLY A 134 -5.00 2.21 11.32
C GLY A 134 -4.03 3.38 11.09
N LEU A 135 -4.04 4.00 9.92
CA LEU A 135 -3.18 5.14 9.58
C LEU A 135 -3.63 6.41 10.30
N ASN A 136 -2.67 7.23 10.72
CA ASN A 136 -2.90 8.57 11.26
C ASN A 136 -2.74 9.60 10.14
N LEU A 137 -3.69 10.52 10.05
CA LEU A 137 -3.58 11.66 9.14
C LEU A 137 -2.63 12.69 9.74
N VAL A 138 -1.41 12.78 9.20
CA VAL A 138 -0.37 13.70 9.72
C VAL A 138 -0.44 15.09 9.10
N GLU A 139 -0.94 15.17 7.87
CA GLU A 139 -1.07 16.42 7.13
C GLU A 139 -2.31 16.34 6.25
N MET A 140 -3.09 17.42 6.24
CA MET A 140 -4.27 17.53 5.38
C MET A 140 -4.35 18.93 4.80
N THR A 141 -4.40 19.03 3.47
CA THR A 141 -4.66 20.28 2.76
C THR A 141 -6.03 20.21 2.14
N VAL A 142 -6.87 21.23 2.36
CA VAL A 142 -8.16 21.36 1.69
C VAL A 142 -8.14 22.61 0.82
N ASN A 143 -8.23 22.41 -0.49
CA ASN A 143 -8.32 23.47 -1.47
C ASN A 143 -9.77 23.66 -1.93
N VAL A 144 -10.33 24.83 -1.64
CA VAL A 144 -11.66 25.21 -2.11
C VAL A 144 -11.53 25.74 -3.52
N VAL A 145 -11.97 24.97 -4.51
CA VAL A 145 -11.79 25.29 -5.93
C VAL A 145 -12.91 26.16 -6.50
N ASP A 146 -14.12 26.06 -5.94
CA ASP A 146 -15.30 26.80 -6.39
C ASP A 146 -16.37 26.82 -5.29
N VAL A 147 -17.32 27.75 -5.39
CA VAL A 147 -18.50 27.84 -4.52
C VAL A 147 -19.72 28.05 -5.40
N MET A 148 -20.68 27.14 -5.32
CA MET A 148 -21.90 27.21 -6.14
C MET A 148 -23.11 26.66 -5.38
N THR A 149 -24.29 26.87 -5.92
CA THR A 149 -25.50 26.21 -5.42
C THR A 149 -25.62 24.78 -5.98
N PRO A 150 -26.35 23.87 -5.32
CA PRO A 150 -26.61 22.53 -5.85
C PRO A 150 -27.33 22.57 -7.21
N GLU A 151 -28.17 23.58 -7.45
CA GLU A 151 -28.86 23.78 -8.73
C GLU A 151 -27.87 24.13 -9.86
N GLU A 152 -26.92 25.03 -9.61
CA GLU A 152 -25.86 25.39 -10.56
C GLU A 152 -24.96 24.20 -10.91
N PHE A 153 -24.62 23.37 -9.91
CA PHE A 153 -23.86 22.16 -10.12
C PHE A 153 -24.60 21.15 -11.01
N ASN A 154 -25.88 20.92 -10.74
CA ASN A 154 -26.72 20.01 -11.52
C ASN A 154 -26.91 20.49 -12.97
N GLN A 155 -27.03 21.81 -13.20
CA GLN A 155 -27.10 22.37 -14.55
C GLN A 155 -25.78 22.17 -15.32
N LYS A 156 -24.65 22.40 -14.65
CA LYS A 156 -23.30 22.27 -15.25
C LYS A 156 -22.94 20.81 -15.56
N ASN A 157 -23.37 19.86 -14.72
CA ASN A 157 -23.12 18.43 -14.91
C ASN A 157 -24.20 17.73 -15.76
N GLY A 158 -25.42 18.25 -15.80
CA GLY A 158 -26.56 17.69 -16.54
C GLY A 158 -26.51 17.93 -18.06
N SER A 159 -25.82 18.98 -18.53
CA SER A 159 -25.74 19.29 -19.97
C SER A 159 -24.85 18.36 -20.80
N ASN A 160 -24.16 17.38 -20.20
CA ASN A 160 -23.27 16.46 -20.93
C ASN A 160 -23.97 15.20 -21.47
N ASN A 161 -25.28 15.01 -21.27
CA ASN A 161 -26.02 13.81 -21.69
C ASN A 161 -27.14 14.06 -22.73
N ASP A 162 -27.29 15.26 -23.28
CA ASP A 162 -28.33 15.57 -24.28
C ASP A 162 -27.70 15.93 -25.64
N GLY A 163 -27.18 14.92 -26.34
CA GLY A 163 -26.55 15.11 -27.64
C GLY A 163 -26.49 13.85 -28.48
N GLY A 164 -27.58 13.53 -29.18
CA GLY A 164 -27.50 12.70 -30.38
C GLY A 164 -28.60 11.67 -30.64
N GLN A 165 -29.89 12.03 -30.55
CA GLN A 165 -30.91 11.32 -31.35
C GLN A 165 -31.09 12.06 -32.68
N ASN A 166 -30.26 11.68 -33.65
CA ASN A 166 -30.52 11.95 -35.06
C ASN A 166 -31.53 10.92 -35.56
N ASP A 167 -32.82 11.17 -35.29
CA ASP A 167 -33.93 10.50 -35.97
C ASP A 167 -34.04 11.11 -37.37
N GLY A 168 -33.50 10.40 -38.36
CA GLY A 168 -33.37 10.92 -39.71
C GLY A 168 -33.11 9.84 -40.75
N SER A 169 -34.21 9.29 -41.27
CA SER A 169 -34.37 8.64 -42.59
C SER A 169 -34.04 7.15 -42.70
N ASN A 170 -35.06 6.31 -42.92
CA ASN A 170 -35.51 5.94 -44.27
C ASN A 170 -36.79 5.06 -44.21
#